data_AF-A0A2U1B3G6-F1
#
_entry.id   AF-A0A2U1B3G6-F1
#
_cell.length_a   1.000
_cell.length_b   1.000
_cell.length_c   1.000
_cell.angle_alpha   90.00
_cell.angle_beta   90.00
_cell.angle_gamma   90.00
#
_symmetry.space_group_name_H-M   'P 1'
#
loop_
_entity.id
_entity.type
_entity.pdbx_description
1 polymer ?
#
loop_
_entity_poly.entity_id
_entity_poly.type
_entity_poly.pdbx_seq_one_letter_code
_entity_poly.pdbx_strand_id
1 'polypeptide(L)'
;MSELTAFISKLDTCDCDLIVLTFIGEERLYCRFFKGGLYKDRMFINDEAVMAKLCAVCGEGEEIDAAGIKKLREMFSPSQANDPASI
;
A
#
# COMPACT_ATOMS: atom_id res chain seq x y z
N MET A 1 -14.58 -7.58 6.51
CA MET A 1 -13.91 -6.68 5.55
C MET A 1 -12.55 -7.30 5.28
N SER A 2 -12.11 -7.46 4.02
CA SER A 2 -10.81 -8.06 3.72
C SER A 2 -9.66 -7.12 4.15
N GLU A 3 -8.47 -7.67 4.37
CA GLU A 3 -7.28 -6.87 4.71
C GLU A 3 -6.99 -5.81 3.65
N LEU A 4 -7.15 -6.19 2.37
CA LEU A 4 -7.08 -5.25 1.25
C LEU A 4 -8.05 -4.07 1.38
N THR A 5 -9.34 -4.32 1.62
CA THR A 5 -10.33 -3.24 1.76
C THR A 5 -10.01 -2.35 2.97
N ALA A 6 -9.55 -2.94 4.07
CA ALA A 6 -9.12 -2.18 5.25
C ALA A 6 -7.88 -1.31 4.94
N PHE A 7 -6.92 -1.82 4.17
CA PHE A 7 -5.74 -1.08 3.75
C PHE A 7 -6.08 0.09 2.83
N ILE A 8 -6.93 -0.13 1.80
CA ILE A 8 -7.40 0.95 0.91
C ILE A 8 -8.13 2.02 1.72
N SER A 9 -9.06 1.62 2.59
CA SER A 9 -9.78 2.54 3.46
C SER A 9 -8.82 3.34 4.35
N LYS A 10 -7.76 2.72 4.86
CA LYS A 10 -6.72 3.41 5.63
C LYS A 10 -5.95 4.42 4.77
N LEU A 11 -5.54 4.06 3.56
CA LEU A 11 -4.90 4.98 2.62
C LEU A 11 -5.76 6.21 2.35
N ASP A 12 -7.06 6.01 2.11
CA ASP A 12 -8.01 7.09 1.83
C ASP A 12 -8.23 8.01 3.04
N THR A 13 -8.36 7.44 4.23
CA THR A 13 -8.70 8.18 5.45
C THR A 13 -7.51 8.86 6.13
N CYS A 14 -6.30 8.30 6.04
CA CYS A 14 -5.12 8.88 6.67
C CYS A 14 -4.56 10.11 5.95
N ASP A 15 -4.98 10.37 4.70
CA ASP A 15 -4.42 11.41 3.82
C ASP A 15 -2.87 11.42 3.85
N CYS A 16 -2.28 10.23 3.77
CA CYS A 16 -0.83 10.05 3.86
C CYS A 16 -0.11 10.42 2.56
N ASP A 17 1.13 10.92 2.70
CA ASP A 17 2.06 11.22 1.60
C ASP A 17 3.33 10.36 1.65
N LEU A 18 3.49 9.55 2.71
CA LEU A 18 4.57 8.60 2.88
C LEU A 18 4.07 7.36 3.64
N ILE A 19 4.49 6.18 3.19
CA ILE A 19 4.36 4.92 3.93
C ILE A 19 5.76 4.36 4.13
N VAL A 20 6.07 3.98 5.37
CA VAL A 20 7.29 3.24 5.68
C VAL A 20 6.91 1.80 5.96
N LEU A 21 7.46 0.89 5.18
CA LEU A 21 7.37 -0.54 5.36
C LEU A 21 8.37 -0.98 6.42
N THR A 22 8.04 -2.03 7.15
CA THR A 22 8.96 -2.67 8.09
C THR A 22 8.64 -4.14 8.11
N PHE A 23 9.55 -4.96 7.57
CA PHE A 23 9.37 -6.40 7.49
C PHE A 23 9.57 -7.04 8.86
N ILE A 24 8.64 -7.93 9.23
CA ILE A 24 8.70 -8.72 10.46
C ILE A 24 8.79 -10.19 10.04
N GLY A 25 10.00 -10.59 9.62
CA GLY A 25 10.20 -11.87 8.94
C GLY A 25 9.65 -11.84 7.50
N GLU A 26 9.42 -13.01 6.94
CA GLU A 26 9.01 -13.17 5.53
C GLU A 26 7.49 -13.05 5.32
N GLU A 27 6.70 -13.29 6.37
CA GLU A 27 5.24 -13.47 6.27
C GLU A 27 4.44 -12.25 6.75
N ARG A 28 5.10 -11.24 7.33
CA ARG A 28 4.41 -10.12 7.96
C ARG A 28 5.09 -8.81 7.64
N LEU A 29 4.25 -7.83 7.35
CA LEU A 29 4.67 -6.48 7.02
C LEU A 29 3.95 -5.49 7.94
N TYR A 30 4.70 -4.52 8.42
CA TYR A 30 4.18 -3.45 9.23
C TYR A 30 4.26 -2.13 8.46
N CYS A 31 3.11 -1.55 8.13
CA CYS A 31 3.00 -0.28 7.41
C CYS A 31 2.78 0.86 8.40
N ARG A 32 3.61 1.90 8.33
CA ARG A 32 3.42 3.16 9.06
C ARG A 32 3.08 4.28 8.09
N PHE A 33 2.02 5.01 8.35
CA PHE A 33 1.51 6.08 7.48
C PHE A 33 1.92 7.44 8.04
N PHE A 34 2.43 8.32 7.18
CA PHE A 34 2.86 9.67 7.53
C PHE A 34 2.23 10.71 6.61
N LYS A 35 2.10 11.95 7.11
CA LYS A 35 1.69 13.13 6.34
C LYS A 35 2.53 14.33 6.75
N GLY A 36 3.26 14.93 5.82
CA GLY A 36 4.15 16.06 6.10
C GLY A 36 5.18 15.74 7.17
N GLY A 37 5.69 14.50 7.21
CA GLY A 37 6.64 14.01 8.22
C GLY A 37 6.03 13.62 9.57
N LEU A 38 4.72 13.78 9.77
CA LEU A 38 4.04 13.40 11.01
C LEU A 38 3.42 12.01 10.90
N TYR A 39 3.69 11.15 11.88
CA TYR A 39 3.05 9.84 12.00
C TYR A 39 1.53 10.00 12.17
N LYS A 40 0.76 9.23 11.40
CA LYS A 40 -0.70 9.22 11.44
C LYS A 40 -1.24 7.94 12.04
N ASP A 41 -0.84 6.80 11.50
CA ASP A 41 -1.35 5.51 11.94
C ASP A 41 -0.43 4.37 11.48
N ARG A 42 -0.85 3.14 11.80
CA ARG A 42 -0.19 1.91 11.42
C ARG A 42 -1.19 0.81 11.05
N MET A 43 -0.72 -0.15 10.25
CA MET A 43 -1.46 -1.37 9.94
C MET A 43 -0.50 -2.54 9.77
N PHE A 44 -0.87 -3.69 10.32
CA PHE A 44 -0.21 -4.96 10.02
C PHE A 44 -0.84 -5.56 8.77
N ILE A 45 0.01 -6.08 7.90
CA ILE A 45 -0.34 -6.72 6.63
C ILE A 45 0.25 -8.13 6.68
N ASN A 46 -0.59 -9.14 6.48
CA ASN A 46 -0.19 -10.55 6.38
C ASN A 46 -0.70 -11.19 5.08
N ASP A 47 -1.52 -10.48 4.31
CA ASP A 47 -1.98 -10.92 2.99
C ASP A 47 -0.84 -10.77 1.98
N GLU A 48 -0.35 -11.89 1.48
CA GLU A 48 0.77 -11.98 0.54
C GLU A 48 0.51 -11.17 -0.75
N ALA A 49 -0.74 -11.09 -1.23
CA ALA A 49 -1.06 -10.34 -2.43
C ALA A 49 -0.99 -8.82 -2.20
N VAL A 50 -1.36 -8.36 -1.00
CA VAL A 50 -1.16 -6.97 -0.58
C VAL A 50 0.32 -6.68 -0.40
N MET A 51 1.06 -7.56 0.29
CA MET A 51 2.51 -7.43 0.48
C MET A 51 3.27 -7.35 -0.85
N ALA A 52 2.95 -8.22 -1.82
CA ALA A 52 3.59 -8.23 -3.13
C ALA A 52 3.41 -6.89 -3.86
N LYS A 53 2.19 -6.31 -3.82
CA LYS A 53 1.91 -5.00 -4.42
C LYS A 53 2.65 -3.87 -3.71
N LEU A 54 2.76 -3.91 -2.39
CA LEU A 54 3.53 -2.94 -1.61
C LEU A 54 5.02 -3.00 -1.94
N CYS A 55 5.58 -4.20 -2.04
CA CYS A 55 6.97 -4.40 -2.43
C CYS A 55 7.24 -3.91 -3.86
N ALA A 56 6.30 -4.10 -4.79
CA ALA A 56 6.44 -3.69 -6.18
C ALA A 56 6.51 -2.16 -6.39
N VAL A 57 5.98 -1.37 -5.45
CA VAL A 57 6.04 0.10 -5.50
C VAL A 57 7.05 0.69 -4.51
N CYS A 58 7.64 -0.15 -3.66
CA CYS A 58 8.57 0.26 -2.64
C CYS A 58 9.87 0.76 -3.29
N GLY A 59 10.27 1.98 -2.93
CA GLY A 59 11.51 2.59 -3.38
C GLY A 59 12.71 2.16 -2.55
N GLU A 60 13.80 2.92 -2.64
CA GLU A 60 14.96 2.73 -1.77
C GLU A 60 14.58 2.94 -0.30
N GLY A 61 15.07 2.07 0.59
CA GLY A 61 14.93 2.26 2.04
C GLY A 61 13.59 1.82 2.65
N GLU A 62 12.82 0.95 1.98
CA GLU A 62 11.53 0.45 2.49
C GLU A 62 10.43 1.54 2.54
N GLU A 63 10.56 2.60 1.73
CA GLU A 63 9.64 3.73 1.68
C GLU A 63 8.76 3.72 0.43
N ILE A 64 7.52 4.20 0.58
CA ILE A 64 6.58 4.45 -0.50
C ILE A 64 6.15 5.92 -0.41
N ASP A 65 6.67 6.73 -1.32
CA ASP A 65 6.39 8.16 -1.39
C ASP A 65 5.01 8.46 -2.01
N ALA A 66 4.68 9.74 -2.18
CA ALA A 66 3.43 10.18 -2.77
C ALA A 66 3.17 9.61 -4.18
N ALA A 67 4.22 9.38 -4.99
CA ALA A 67 4.09 8.79 -6.31
C ALA A 67 3.80 7.28 -6.21
N GLY A 68 4.47 6.57 -5.30
CA GLY A 68 4.19 5.17 -4.97
C GLY A 68 2.78 4.97 -4.43
N ILE A 69 2.31 5.85 -3.52
CA ILE A 69 0.95 5.83 -2.99
C ILE A 69 -0.08 6.02 -4.09
N LYS A 70 0.17 6.94 -5.04
CA LYS A 70 -0.71 7.11 -6.21
C LYS A 70 -0.80 5.82 -7.03
N LYS A 71 0.34 5.17 -7.31
CA LYS A 71 0.37 3.88 -8.01
C LYS A 71 -0.38 2.79 -7.25
N LEU A 72 -0.26 2.71 -5.92
CA LEU A 72 -1.02 1.74 -5.12
C LEU A 72 -2.53 1.95 -5.28
N ARG A 73 -3.00 3.19 -5.21
CA ARG A 73 -4.42 3.51 -5.40
C ARG A 73 -4.92 3.05 -6.77
N GLU A 74 -4.10 3.21 -7.81
CA GLU A 74 -4.40 2.73 -9.16
C GLU A 74 -4.44 1.19 -9.22
N MET A 75 -3.45 0.49 -8.65
CA MET A 75 -3.37 -0.99 -8.59
C MET A 75 -4.49 -1.66 -7.79
N PHE A 76 -5.09 -0.93 -6.85
CA PHE A 76 -6.18 -1.40 -6.00
C PHE A 76 -7.55 -0.92 -6.43
N SER A 77 -7.63 -0.03 -7.43
CA SER A 77 -8.89 0.40 -7.99
C SER A 77 -9.53 -0.76 -8.77
N PRO A 78 -10.83 -1.06 -8.58
CA PRO A 78 -11.51 -2.16 -9.26
C PRO A 78 -11.60 -2.00 -10.78
N SER A 79 -11.19 -0.87 -11.34
CA SER A 79 -11.22 -0.55 -12.78
C SER A 79 -10.11 -1.22 -13.62
N GLN A 80 -9.18 -1.99 -13.02
CA GLN A 80 -8.18 -2.77 -13.77
C GLN A 80 -8.36 -4.30 -13.65
N ALA A 81 -9.60 -4.77 -13.44
CA ALA A 81 -9.93 -6.18 -13.55
C ALA A 81 -10.49 -6.60 -14.93
N ASN A 82 -10.62 -5.66 -15.89
CA ASN A 82 -11.08 -5.95 -17.24
C ASN A 82 -10.28 -5.14 -18.26
N ASP A 83 -9.21 -5.74 -18.77
CA ASP A 83 -8.70 -5.39 -20.10
C ASP A 83 -8.72 -6.67 -20.95
N PRO A 84 -9.86 -7.08 -21.53
CA PRO A 84 -9.88 -8.04 -22.60
C PRO A 84 -9.70 -7.31 -23.95
N ALA A 85 -8.69 -7.78 -24.71
CA ALA A 85 -8.38 -7.49 -26.12
C ALA A 85 -7.72 -6.12 -26.42
N SER A 86 -6.52 -5.98 -27.00
CA SER A 86 -5.68 -6.88 -27.83
C SER A 86 -6.46 -7.80 -28.76
N ILE A 87 -7.22 -7.22 -29.70
CA ILE A 87 -7.31 -7.70 -31.09
C ILE A 87 -7.50 -6.48 -32.00
#